data_AF-A0A060BRH7-F1
#
_entry.id   AF-A0A060BRH7-F1
#
_cell.length_a   1.000
_cell.length_b   1.000
_cell.length_c   1.000
_cell.angle_alpha   90.00
_cell.angle_beta   90.00
_cell.angle_gamma   90.00
#
_symmetry.space_group_name_H-M   'P 1'
#
loop_
_entity.id
_entity.type
_entity.pdbx_description
1 polymer ?
#
loop_
_entity_poly.entity_id
_entity_poly.type
_entity_poly.pdbx_seq_one_letter_code
_entity_poly.pdbx_strand_id
1 'polypeptide(L)'
;AADALGTGSKTWTTLNEPWCSASSATAPASTPPAAPTRSAALRAAHHLNLGHGLAVQALRAALPSNAQCSVTLNFHEVRPLTGSDADKDAARRIDALANRVFTGPMLQGAYPEDLLKDTAALTDWSFVRDGDLEQISRPLDFLGIYYYTPTVVSEADGSGTHNADGH
;
A
#
# COMPACT_ATOMS: atom_id res chain seq x y z
N ALA A 1 -13.68 -18.48 -5.90
CA ALA A 1 -12.35 -19.11 -5.70
C ALA A 1 -12.35 -20.03 -4.49
N ALA A 2 -12.70 -19.53 -3.29
CA ALA A 2 -12.83 -20.33 -2.08
C ALA A 2 -13.71 -21.59 -2.27
N ASP A 3 -14.94 -21.42 -2.77
CA ASP A 3 -15.87 -22.55 -2.98
C ASP A 3 -15.34 -23.63 -3.94
N ALA A 4 -14.55 -23.21 -4.94
CA ALA A 4 -14.08 -24.10 -5.99
C ALA A 4 -12.75 -24.81 -5.64
N LEU A 5 -11.86 -24.16 -4.88
CA LEU A 5 -10.48 -24.62 -4.64
C LEU A 5 -10.15 -24.85 -3.16
N GLY A 6 -11.09 -24.52 -2.25
CA GLY A 6 -10.88 -24.52 -0.80
C GLY A 6 -10.61 -25.89 -0.19
N THR A 7 -10.97 -26.98 -0.86
CA THR A 7 -10.68 -28.35 -0.42
C THR A 7 -9.21 -28.73 -0.58
N GLY A 8 -8.50 -28.13 -1.55
CA GLY A 8 -7.10 -28.44 -1.86
C GLY A 8 -6.10 -27.38 -1.37
N SER A 9 -6.53 -26.13 -1.22
CA SER A 9 -5.63 -25.02 -0.87
C SER A 9 -5.82 -24.59 0.59
N LYS A 10 -4.76 -24.74 1.39
CA LYS A 10 -4.76 -24.36 2.82
C LYS A 10 -4.25 -22.95 3.07
N THR A 11 -3.62 -22.32 2.10
CA THR A 11 -2.96 -21.03 2.25
C THR A 11 -3.43 -20.09 1.16
N TRP A 12 -3.97 -18.95 1.56
CA TRP A 12 -4.62 -17.99 0.67
C TRP A 12 -4.00 -16.61 0.87
N THR A 13 -3.43 -16.07 -0.20
CA THR A 13 -3.00 -14.68 -0.24
C THR A 13 -4.01 -13.88 -1.03
N THR A 14 -4.50 -12.78 -0.46
CA THR A 14 -5.53 -11.92 -1.05
C THR A 14 -5.00 -11.06 -2.19
N LEU A 15 -3.97 -10.27 -1.93
CA LEU A 15 -3.32 -9.39 -2.89
C LEU A 15 -1.82 -9.66 -2.93
N ASN A 16 -1.25 -9.48 -4.12
CA ASN A 16 0.18 -9.45 -4.37
C ASN A 16 0.58 -8.02 -4.74
N GLU A 17 1.46 -7.41 -3.96
CA GLU A 17 2.08 -6.09 -4.26
C GLU A 17 1.05 -5.00 -4.62
N PRO A 18 0.14 -4.65 -3.69
CA PRO A 18 -0.89 -3.66 -3.98
C PRO A 18 -0.30 -2.27 -4.29
N TRP A 19 0.94 -1.98 -3.87
CA TRP A 19 1.64 -0.76 -4.24
C TRP A 19 1.83 -0.65 -5.76
N CYS A 20 2.33 -1.71 -6.40
CA CYS A 20 2.52 -1.75 -7.86
C CYS A 20 1.21 -1.54 -8.61
N SER A 21 0.13 -2.13 -8.10
CA SER A 21 -1.22 -1.99 -8.68
C SER A 21 -1.76 -0.56 -8.53
N ALA A 22 -1.58 0.06 -7.36
CA ALA A 22 -2.02 1.43 -7.09
C ALA A 22 -1.20 2.48 -7.85
N SER A 23 0.12 2.31 -7.93
CA SER A 23 1.02 3.22 -8.64
C SER A 23 0.77 3.18 -10.15
N SER A 24 0.48 2.01 -10.72
CA SER A 24 0.08 1.85 -12.13
C SER A 24 -1.25 2.55 -12.47
N ALA A 25 -2.07 2.93 -11.48
CA ALA A 25 -3.28 3.73 -11.71
C ALA A 25 -2.96 5.21 -12.03
N THR A 26 -1.69 5.62 -11.97
CA THR A 26 -1.22 6.94 -12.41
C THR A 26 -0.77 6.94 -13.87
N ALA A 27 -0.66 8.14 -14.47
CA ALA A 27 -0.16 8.30 -15.84
C ALA A 27 1.24 7.68 -16.01
N PRO A 28 1.62 7.22 -17.23
CA PRO A 28 2.90 6.56 -17.47
C PRO A 28 4.10 7.39 -16.97
N ALA A 29 5.14 6.70 -16.49
CA ALA A 29 6.33 7.26 -15.85
C ALA A 29 7.08 8.34 -16.68
N SER A 30 6.79 8.47 -17.97
CA SER A 30 7.38 9.45 -18.88
C SER A 30 6.80 10.87 -18.73
N THR A 31 5.83 11.12 -17.85
CA THR A 31 5.31 12.47 -17.59
C THR A 31 4.94 12.62 -16.11
N PRO A 32 5.31 13.75 -15.44
CA PRO A 32 4.89 14.00 -14.07
C PRO A 32 3.37 13.85 -13.95
N PRO A 33 2.87 12.97 -13.07
CA PRO A 33 1.43 12.73 -13.00
C PRO A 33 0.71 14.01 -12.54
N ALA A 34 -0.25 14.45 -13.36
CA ALA A 34 -1.13 15.56 -13.01
C ALA A 34 -1.78 15.33 -11.63
N ALA A 35 -2.12 16.38 -10.89
CA ALA A 35 -2.74 16.23 -9.56
C ALA A 35 -3.94 15.26 -9.53
N PRO A 36 -4.84 15.23 -10.55
CA PRO A 36 -5.92 14.25 -10.62
C PRO A 36 -5.44 12.79 -10.62
N THR A 37 -4.33 12.48 -11.31
CA THR A 37 -3.82 11.11 -11.38
C THR A 37 -3.11 10.67 -10.09
N ARG A 38 -2.47 11.60 -9.37
CA ARG A 38 -1.92 11.32 -8.03
C ARG A 38 -3.02 11.01 -7.01
N SER A 39 -4.14 11.74 -7.04
CA SER A 39 -5.30 11.42 -6.18
C SER A 39 -5.93 10.06 -6.53
N ALA A 40 -5.81 9.62 -7.79
CA ALA A 40 -6.33 8.32 -8.24
C ALA A 40 -5.54 7.16 -7.64
N ALA A 41 -4.21 7.26 -7.49
CA ALA A 41 -3.40 6.24 -6.82
C ALA A 41 -3.78 6.06 -5.35
N LEU A 42 -4.02 7.15 -4.61
CA LEU A 42 -4.45 7.07 -3.21
C LEU A 42 -5.82 6.40 -3.06
N ARG A 43 -6.75 6.71 -3.96
CA ARG A 43 -8.06 6.05 -4.03
C ARG A 43 -7.94 4.57 -4.40
N ALA A 44 -7.06 4.23 -5.34
CA ALA A 44 -6.79 2.85 -5.72
C ALA A 44 -6.17 2.06 -4.55
N ALA A 45 -5.19 2.63 -3.85
CA ALA A 45 -4.61 2.04 -2.64
C ALA A 45 -5.68 1.77 -1.58
N HIS A 46 -6.60 2.72 -1.37
CA HIS A 46 -7.72 2.53 -0.44
C HIS A 46 -8.66 1.39 -0.86
N HIS A 47 -9.08 1.34 -2.12
CA HIS A 47 -9.94 0.24 -2.58
C HIS A 47 -9.23 -1.12 -2.59
N LEU A 48 -7.91 -1.17 -2.79
CA LEU A 48 -7.13 -2.39 -2.63
C LEU A 48 -7.10 -2.83 -1.17
N ASN A 49 -6.87 -1.91 -0.22
CA ASN A 49 -6.99 -2.19 1.20
C ASN A 49 -8.39 -2.76 1.54
N LEU A 50 -9.45 -2.10 1.07
CA LEU A 50 -10.82 -2.53 1.34
C LEU A 50 -11.13 -3.90 0.71
N GLY A 51 -10.70 -4.10 -0.53
CA GLY A 51 -10.80 -5.37 -1.24
C GLY A 51 -10.09 -6.50 -0.51
N HIS A 52 -8.90 -6.24 0.06
CA HIS A 52 -8.20 -7.18 0.93
C HIS A 52 -9.06 -7.62 2.11
N GLY A 53 -9.58 -6.66 2.90
CA GLY A 53 -10.40 -6.95 4.06
C GLY A 53 -11.68 -7.72 3.73
N LEU A 54 -12.38 -7.33 2.65
CA LEU A 54 -13.55 -8.05 2.13
C LEU A 54 -13.19 -9.47 1.68
N ALA A 55 -12.05 -9.66 1.02
CA ALA A 55 -11.58 -10.97 0.60
C ALA A 55 -11.27 -11.86 1.81
N VAL A 56 -10.59 -11.34 2.84
CA VAL A 56 -10.35 -12.09 4.10
C VAL A 56 -11.67 -12.53 4.72
N GLN A 57 -12.65 -11.63 4.84
CA GLN A 57 -13.97 -11.98 5.36
C GLN A 57 -14.63 -13.11 4.57
N ALA A 58 -14.63 -13.01 3.24
CA ALA A 58 -15.23 -14.04 2.38
C ALA A 58 -14.48 -15.38 2.49
N LEU A 59 -13.15 -15.36 2.54
CA LEU A 59 -12.32 -16.55 2.72
C LEU A 59 -12.61 -17.23 4.05
N ARG A 60 -12.68 -16.48 5.15
CA ARG A 60 -13.00 -17.03 6.48
C ARG A 60 -14.41 -17.61 6.57
N ALA A 61 -15.37 -17.06 5.83
CA ALA A 61 -16.73 -17.57 5.80
C ALA A 61 -16.87 -18.88 4.99
N ALA A 62 -16.05 -19.05 3.95
CA ALA A 62 -16.18 -20.16 3.00
C ALA A 62 -15.19 -21.32 3.26
N LEU A 63 -14.05 -21.06 3.92
CA LEU A 63 -12.98 -22.04 4.08
C LEU A 63 -13.01 -22.74 5.45
N PRO A 64 -12.43 -23.96 5.55
CA PRO A 64 -12.21 -24.63 6.83
C PRO A 64 -11.39 -23.77 7.81
N SER A 65 -11.59 -23.99 9.11
CA SER A 65 -10.94 -23.20 10.18
C SER A 65 -9.40 -23.29 10.21
N ASN A 66 -8.82 -24.29 9.57
CA ASN A 66 -7.37 -24.45 9.44
C ASN A 66 -6.79 -23.80 8.18
N ALA A 67 -7.60 -23.15 7.35
CA ALA A 67 -7.13 -22.37 6.22
C ALA A 67 -6.50 -21.05 6.72
N GLN A 68 -5.33 -20.72 6.18
CA GLN A 68 -4.59 -19.53 6.51
C GLN A 68 -4.82 -18.43 5.47
N CYS A 69 -4.98 -17.20 5.93
CA CYS A 69 -5.19 -16.00 5.11
C CYS A 69 -4.05 -15.00 5.33
N SER A 70 -3.56 -14.42 4.24
CA SER A 70 -2.49 -13.42 4.24
C SER A 70 -2.67 -12.36 3.14
N VAL A 71 -1.75 -11.40 3.16
CA VAL A 71 -1.47 -10.47 2.07
C VAL A 71 0.04 -10.46 1.82
N THR A 72 0.46 -10.25 0.58
CA THR A 72 1.88 -10.08 0.25
C THR A 72 2.15 -8.64 -0.14
N LEU A 73 3.07 -7.99 0.56
CA LEU A 73 3.49 -6.61 0.34
C LEU A 73 4.95 -6.56 -0.13
N ASN A 74 5.24 -5.76 -1.15
CA ASN A 74 6.59 -5.37 -1.52
C ASN A 74 7.08 -4.25 -0.59
N PHE A 75 7.95 -4.59 0.35
CA PHE A 75 8.49 -3.64 1.31
C PHE A 75 9.67 -2.88 0.72
N HIS A 76 9.64 -1.56 0.88
CA HIS A 76 10.72 -0.67 0.49
C HIS A 76 11.53 -0.32 1.74
N GLU A 77 12.80 -0.73 1.78
CA GLU A 77 13.72 -0.23 2.80
C GLU A 77 14.20 1.17 2.37
N VAL A 78 13.45 2.19 2.79
CA VAL A 78 13.73 3.58 2.41
C VAL A 78 14.84 4.16 3.27
N ARG A 79 15.92 4.62 2.64
CA ARG A 79 17.08 5.22 3.29
C ARG A 79 17.28 6.67 2.80
N PRO A 80 17.55 7.63 3.69
CA PRO A 80 17.92 8.97 3.27
C PRO A 80 19.32 8.97 2.64
N LEU A 81 19.53 9.80 1.63
CA LEU A 81 20.82 9.95 0.95
C LEU A 81 21.89 10.51 1.90
N THR A 82 21.51 11.48 2.72
CA THR A 82 22.37 12.09 3.75
C THR A 82 21.71 12.08 5.13
N GLY A 83 22.45 12.49 6.16
CA GLY A 83 21.93 12.67 7.51
C GLY A 83 21.13 13.97 7.74
N SER A 84 20.88 14.75 6.69
CA SER A 84 20.14 16.01 6.79
C SER A 84 18.68 15.77 7.19
N ASP A 85 18.05 16.75 7.83
CA ASP A 85 16.64 16.64 8.22
C ASP A 85 15.70 16.66 7.01
N ALA A 86 16.13 17.28 5.91
CA ALA A 86 15.43 17.29 4.64
C ALA A 86 15.34 15.87 4.02
N ASP A 87 16.46 15.16 3.93
CA ASP A 87 16.48 13.80 3.39
C ASP A 87 15.76 12.80 4.30
N LYS A 88 15.80 13.00 5.63
CA LYS A 88 15.02 12.18 6.57
C LYS A 88 13.52 12.39 6.38
N ASP A 89 13.07 13.62 6.17
CA ASP A 89 11.65 13.89 5.88
C ASP A 89 11.24 13.29 4.52
N ALA A 90 12.11 13.37 3.50
CA ALA A 90 11.90 12.70 2.22
C ALA A 90 11.74 11.18 2.41
N ALA A 91 12.62 10.54 3.18
CA ALA A 91 12.53 9.11 3.50
C ALA A 91 11.23 8.77 4.23
N ARG A 92 10.82 9.58 5.23
CA ARG A 92 9.55 9.40 5.95
C ARG A 92 8.34 9.47 5.02
N ARG A 93 8.30 10.42 4.09
CA ARG A 93 7.22 10.60 3.10
C ARG A 93 7.12 9.41 2.16
N ILE A 94 8.25 8.95 1.63
CA ILE A 94 8.27 7.81 0.71
C ILE A 94 7.89 6.52 1.45
N ASP A 95 8.37 6.29 2.67
CA ASP A 95 7.92 5.16 3.49
C ASP A 95 6.41 5.20 3.78
N ALA A 96 5.85 6.41 4.01
CA ALA A 96 4.42 6.61 4.19
C ALA A 96 3.62 6.11 2.97
N LEU A 97 4.05 6.51 1.78
CA LEU A 97 3.39 6.22 0.50
C LEU A 97 3.65 4.80 -0.01
N ALA A 98 4.83 4.25 0.27
CA ALA A 98 5.25 2.96 -0.26
C ALA A 98 4.82 1.79 0.61
N ASN A 99 4.91 1.97 1.94
CA ASN A 99 4.68 0.90 2.91
C ASN A 99 3.44 1.18 3.76
N ARG A 100 3.42 2.33 4.45
CA ARG A 100 2.46 2.57 5.55
C ARG A 100 1.03 2.87 5.09
N VAL A 101 0.84 3.29 3.84
CA VAL A 101 -0.49 3.38 3.21
C VAL A 101 -1.20 2.02 3.13
N PHE A 102 -0.47 0.90 3.19
CA PHE A 102 -1.02 -0.45 3.26
C PHE A 102 -0.95 -1.01 4.68
N THR A 103 0.22 -0.98 5.33
CA THR A 103 0.39 -1.60 6.66
C THR A 103 -0.42 -0.90 7.75
N GLY A 104 -0.59 0.43 7.67
CA GLY A 104 -1.44 1.18 8.61
C GLY A 104 -2.87 0.62 8.64
N PRO A 105 -3.64 0.73 7.56
CA PRO A 105 -5.02 0.27 7.58
C PRO A 105 -5.15 -1.26 7.71
N MET A 106 -4.26 -2.06 7.11
CA MET A 106 -4.34 -3.53 7.18
C MET A 106 -3.97 -4.12 8.55
N LEU A 107 -2.99 -3.54 9.24
CA LEU A 107 -2.42 -4.13 10.46
C LEU A 107 -2.72 -3.32 11.73
N GLN A 108 -3.06 -2.04 11.58
CA GLN A 108 -3.30 -1.12 12.71
C GLN A 108 -4.70 -0.49 12.67
N GLY A 109 -5.48 -0.71 11.60
CA GLY A 109 -6.83 -0.16 11.45
C GLY A 109 -6.88 1.36 11.28
N ALA A 110 -5.77 2.01 10.89
CA ALA A 110 -5.73 3.45 10.67
C ALA A 110 -4.69 3.86 9.62
N TYR A 111 -4.99 4.92 8.86
CA TYR A 111 -3.97 5.57 8.06
C TYR A 111 -3.02 6.39 8.96
N PRO A 112 -1.71 6.44 8.63
CA PRO A 112 -0.79 7.30 9.35
C PRO A 112 -1.18 8.78 9.24
N GLU A 113 -1.18 9.51 10.35
CA GLU A 113 -1.56 10.93 10.34
C GLU A 113 -0.65 11.79 9.47
N ASP A 114 0.64 11.47 9.43
CA ASP A 114 1.63 12.19 8.64
C ASP A 114 1.39 11.98 7.14
N LEU A 115 0.97 10.79 6.72
CA LEU A 115 0.52 10.54 5.35
C LEU A 115 -0.69 11.41 4.97
N LEU A 116 -1.69 11.50 5.85
CA LEU A 116 -2.89 12.33 5.61
C LEU A 116 -2.50 13.81 5.47
N LYS A 117 -1.63 14.32 6.36
CA LYS A 117 -1.13 15.70 6.32
C LYS A 117 -0.34 15.97 5.03
N ASP A 118 0.54 15.06 4.64
CA ASP A 118 1.39 15.20 3.45
C ASP A 118 0.59 15.16 2.14
N THR A 119 -0.56 14.50 2.13
CA THR A 119 -1.41 14.35 0.94
C THR A 119 -2.62 15.28 0.92
N ALA A 120 -2.77 16.15 1.92
CA ALA A 120 -3.92 17.06 2.06
C ALA A 120 -4.10 18.03 0.88
N ALA A 121 -3.01 18.39 0.19
CA ALA A 121 -3.08 19.21 -1.03
C ALA A 121 -3.56 18.44 -2.27
N LEU A 122 -3.59 17.10 -2.21
CA LEU A 122 -3.98 16.22 -3.32
C LEU A 122 -5.40 15.65 -3.13
N THR A 123 -5.81 15.40 -1.89
CA THR A 123 -7.13 14.84 -1.57
C THR A 123 -7.50 15.10 -0.10
N ASP A 124 -8.80 15.18 0.14
CA ASP A 124 -9.40 15.22 1.47
C ASP A 124 -9.71 13.82 2.04
N TRP A 125 -9.34 12.74 1.34
CA TRP A 125 -9.62 11.34 1.71
C TRP A 125 -11.11 11.01 1.86
N SER A 126 -12.02 11.80 1.27
CA SER A 126 -13.48 11.58 1.31
C SER A 126 -13.96 10.25 0.70
N PHE A 127 -13.08 9.53 0.01
CA PHE A 127 -13.34 8.17 -0.47
C PHE A 127 -13.21 7.09 0.61
N VAL A 128 -12.61 7.40 1.76
CA VAL A 128 -12.61 6.53 2.94
C VAL A 128 -13.93 6.72 3.66
N ARG A 129 -14.73 5.67 3.73
CA ARG A 129 -16.06 5.71 4.34
C ARG A 129 -16.03 5.14 5.75
N ASP A 130 -17.05 5.51 6.53
CA ASP A 130 -17.26 4.96 7.87
C ASP A 130 -17.34 3.43 7.80
N GLY A 131 -16.56 2.77 8.65
CA GLY A 131 -16.46 1.31 8.72
C GLY A 131 -15.43 0.68 7.76
N ASP A 132 -14.89 1.40 6.78
CA ASP A 132 -13.91 0.83 5.85
C ASP A 132 -12.65 0.36 6.58
N LEU A 133 -12.11 1.16 7.50
CA LEU A 133 -10.89 0.80 8.23
C LEU A 133 -11.07 -0.43 9.13
N GLU A 134 -12.25 -0.60 9.74
CA GLU A 134 -12.60 -1.80 10.48
C GLU A 134 -12.71 -3.02 9.55
N GLN A 135 -13.32 -2.83 8.38
CA GLN A 135 -13.42 -3.87 7.36
C GLN A 135 -12.06 -4.27 6.79
N ILE A 136 -11.12 -3.33 6.65
CA ILE A 136 -9.77 -3.56 6.16
C ILE A 136 -8.94 -4.36 7.17
N SER A 137 -9.01 -3.99 8.45
CA SER A 137 -8.15 -4.52 9.52
C SER A 137 -8.57 -5.91 10.02
N ARG A 138 -8.79 -6.85 9.11
CA ARG A 138 -9.12 -8.24 9.44
C ARG A 138 -7.87 -9.02 9.89
N PRO A 139 -7.97 -9.87 10.92
CA PRO A 139 -6.83 -10.67 11.39
C PRO A 139 -6.25 -11.60 10.30
N LEU A 140 -4.94 -11.52 10.12
CA LEU A 140 -4.15 -12.37 9.23
C LEU A 140 -3.39 -13.44 10.00
N ASP A 141 -3.15 -14.58 9.38
CA ASP A 141 -2.33 -15.65 9.97
C ASP A 141 -0.83 -15.38 9.80
N PHE A 142 -0.46 -14.70 8.71
CA PHE A 142 0.91 -14.27 8.44
C PHE A 142 0.92 -13.12 7.43
N LEU A 143 2.06 -12.43 7.35
CA LEU A 143 2.33 -11.39 6.37
C LEU A 143 3.35 -11.92 5.35
N GLY A 144 3.00 -11.89 4.07
CA GLY A 144 3.95 -12.12 2.98
C GLY A 144 4.77 -10.86 2.73
N ILE A 145 6.08 -11.02 2.60
CA ILE A 145 7.00 -9.91 2.31
C ILE A 145 7.79 -10.25 1.06
N TYR A 146 7.74 -9.34 0.10
CA TYR A 146 8.72 -9.26 -0.98
C TYR A 146 9.68 -8.12 -0.71
N TYR A 147 10.96 -8.42 -0.88
CA TYR A 147 12.05 -7.47 -0.72
C TYR A 147 13.09 -7.78 -1.79
N TYR A 148 13.51 -6.73 -2.50
CA TYR A 148 14.44 -6.84 -3.63
C TYR A 148 15.68 -5.99 -3.41
N THR A 149 15.50 -4.69 -3.23
CA THR A 149 16.57 -3.70 -3.09
C THR A 149 16.14 -2.60 -2.13
N PRO A 150 17.08 -1.93 -1.43
CA PRO A 150 16.75 -0.68 -0.74
C PRO A 150 16.46 0.44 -1.73
N THR A 151 15.70 1.45 -1.28
CA THR A 151 15.43 2.69 -2.02
C THR A 151 16.15 3.84 -1.31
N VAL A 152 17.08 4.51 -2.00
CA VAL A 152 17.78 5.70 -1.45
C VAL A 152 17.11 6.96 -1.99
N VAL A 153 16.73 7.87 -1.10
CA VAL A 153 15.98 9.09 -1.46
C VAL A 153 16.62 10.34 -0.88
N SER A 154 16.47 11.46 -1.58
CA SER A 154 16.84 12.79 -1.09
C SER A 154 15.65 13.74 -1.20
N GLU A 155 15.77 14.91 -0.58
CA GLU A 155 14.88 16.03 -0.86
C GLU A 155 14.94 16.41 -2.36
N ALA A 156 13.80 16.82 -2.90
CA ALA A 156 13.66 17.15 -4.31
C ALA A 156 13.98 18.64 -4.54
N ASP A 157 15.21 18.95 -4.91
CA ASP A 157 15.66 20.32 -5.19
C ASP A 157 15.19 20.88 -6.55
N GLY A 158 14.31 20.16 -7.26
CA GLY A 158 13.81 20.51 -8.59
C GLY A 158 14.78 20.25 -9.74
N SER A 159 15.99 19.74 -9.48
CA SER A 159 17.00 19.40 -10.50
C SER A 159 17.08 17.91 -10.83
N GLY A 160 16.34 17.07 -10.09
CA GLY A 160 16.42 15.61 -10.19
C GLY A 160 16.02 15.05 -11.56
N THR A 161 16.89 14.21 -12.14
CA THR A 161 16.55 13.32 -13.24
C THR A 161 15.89 12.06 -12.68
N HIS A 162 14.62 11.81 -13.01
CA HIS A 162 13.95 10.54 -12.71
C HIS A 162 14.59 9.42 -13.52
N ASN A 163 15.41 8.59 -12.89
CA ASN A 163 15.73 7.27 -13.43
C ASN A 163 14.54 6.36 -13.10
N ALA A 164 13.65 6.17 -14.07
CA ALA A 164 12.53 5.23 -13.94
C ALA A 164 13.07 3.80 -14.07
N ASP A 165 13.65 3.26 -13.01
CA ASP A 165 13.98 1.83 -12.92
C ASP A 165 12.82 0.99 -12.37
N GLY A 166 11.71 1.63 -12.01
CA GLY A 166 10.50 0.97 -11.52
C GLY A 166 10.55 0.66 -10.02
N HIS A 167 11.50 1.25 -9.28
CA HIS A 167 11.67 1.08 -7.83
C HIS A 167 11.91 2.41 -7.10
#